data_AF-A0A2S2NUX5-F1
#
_entry.id   AF-A0A2S2NUX5-F1
#
_cell.length_a   1.000
_cell.length_b   1.000
_cell.length_c   1.000
_cell.angle_alpha   90.00
_cell.angle_beta   90.00
_cell.angle_gamma   90.00
#
_symmetry.space_group_name_H-M   'P 1'
#
loop_
_entity.id
_entity.type
_entity.pdbx_description
1 polymer ?
#
loop_
_entity_poly.entity_id
_entity_poly.type
_entity_poly.pdbx_seq_one_letter_code
_entity_poly.pdbx_strand_id
1 'polypeptide(L)'
;MSTLVEIDDSSSSYDKLKDLCKENVIYFTNNERNGSTAIANSFEQLFENIGNIKPLVFELRNVYHLYDFDPSIPGNGYRSYVTVVDLFIAHCIKICNQMTANRDSFFFRKAFYTKEIESCNQVMSALVLCLENLCLLIGWSEPGMLFAGNDTAALELMMKIEPSKLCPFYGRCLAFQFNESLQPALKTIAIMMAAFSEVYYNENGMLARANTAWNCSKYMLNPELRARRIVNVIQYSSIEFYKAFLFLGETELLKSLPNLVSPAVAINRLIAIPSKSFLYLKPDGQLFEIQPPLCHIGPASLNVRLIAKTKREGMVKNILIF
;
A
#
# COMPACT_ATOMS: atom_id res chain seq x y z
N MET A 1 -3.29 -1.39 21.63
CA MET A 1 -2.51 -2.63 21.48
C MET A 1 -2.66 -3.09 20.04
N SER A 2 -1.91 -2.47 19.13
CA SER A 2 -1.79 -2.94 17.74
C SER A 2 -0.87 -4.15 17.81
N THR A 3 -1.41 -5.33 17.58
CA THR A 3 -0.63 -6.50 17.22
C THR A 3 0.13 -6.14 15.96
N LEU A 4 1.40 -5.75 16.13
CA LEU A 4 2.42 -5.99 15.13
C LEU A 4 2.23 -7.47 14.77
N VAL A 5 1.89 -7.72 13.52
CA VAL A 5 1.90 -9.06 12.97
C VAL A 5 3.29 -9.59 13.27
N GLU A 6 3.40 -10.52 14.22
CA GLU A 6 4.60 -11.33 14.38
C GLU A 6 4.75 -12.01 13.01
N ILE A 7 5.74 -11.54 12.24
CA ILE A 7 6.15 -12.14 10.99
C ILE A 7 6.77 -13.47 11.39
N ASP A 8 5.91 -14.47 11.51
CA ASP A 8 6.24 -15.88 11.67
C ASP A 8 7.30 -16.25 10.64
N ASP A 9 8.29 -17.01 11.10
CA ASP A 9 9.62 -17.19 10.53
C ASP A 9 9.65 -16.96 9.01
N SER A 10 10.18 -15.81 8.60
CA SER A 10 10.23 -15.39 7.21
C SER A 10 10.72 -16.48 6.24
N SER A 11 11.56 -17.43 6.67
CA SER A 11 11.96 -18.56 5.83
C SER A 11 10.77 -19.47 5.46
N SER A 12 9.89 -19.76 6.42
CA SER A 12 8.69 -20.60 6.28
C SER A 12 7.72 -20.04 5.24
N SER A 13 7.52 -18.71 5.22
CA SER A 13 6.60 -18.07 4.26
C SER A 13 7.06 -18.22 2.80
N TYR A 14 8.36 -18.18 2.54
CA TYR A 14 8.89 -18.32 1.17
C TYR A 14 8.76 -19.76 0.68
N ASP A 15 9.01 -20.73 1.56
CA ASP A 15 8.87 -22.15 1.24
C ASP A 15 7.39 -22.51 1.03
N LYS A 16 6.49 -21.98 1.86
CA LYS A 16 5.04 -22.08 1.66
C LYS A 16 4.61 -21.54 0.30
N LEU A 17 5.10 -20.38 -0.12
CA LEU A 17 4.76 -19.84 -1.43
C LEU A 17 5.31 -20.73 -2.57
N LYS A 18 6.53 -21.25 -2.43
CA LYS A 18 7.12 -22.20 -3.39
C LYS A 18 6.27 -23.47 -3.54
N ASP A 19 5.77 -24.02 -2.44
CA ASP A 19 4.94 -25.21 -2.48
C ASP A 19 3.58 -24.92 -3.13
N LEU A 20 2.97 -23.77 -2.82
CA LEU A 20 1.76 -23.30 -3.52
C LEU A 20 1.99 -23.14 -5.04
N CYS A 21 3.17 -22.66 -5.46
CA CYS A 21 3.51 -22.59 -6.88
C CYS A 21 3.55 -24.00 -7.50
N LYS A 22 4.27 -24.96 -6.90
CA LYS A 22 4.36 -26.34 -7.39
C LYS A 22 2.99 -27.00 -7.51
N GLU A 23 2.16 -26.88 -6.48
CA GLU A 23 0.80 -27.44 -6.48
C GLU A 23 -0.04 -26.87 -7.62
N ASN A 24 0.06 -25.57 -7.87
CA ASN A 24 -0.67 -24.94 -8.96
C ASN A 24 -0.12 -25.30 -10.34
N VAL A 25 1.20 -25.45 -10.51
CA VAL A 25 1.78 -25.99 -11.75
C VAL A 25 1.19 -27.37 -12.05
N ILE A 26 1.24 -28.29 -11.08
CA ILE A 26 0.68 -29.65 -11.25
C ILE A 26 -0.80 -29.60 -11.62
N TYR A 27 -1.58 -28.77 -10.92
CA TYR A 27 -3.01 -28.63 -11.21
C TYR A 27 -3.27 -28.12 -12.63
N PHE A 28 -2.64 -27.01 -13.03
CA PHE A 28 -2.93 -26.38 -14.33
C PHE A 28 -2.32 -27.13 -15.52
N THR A 29 -1.32 -27.97 -15.31
CA THR A 29 -0.75 -28.83 -16.35
C THR A 29 -1.62 -30.08 -16.59
N ASN A 30 -2.16 -30.69 -15.52
CA ASN A 30 -2.82 -32.00 -15.62
C ASN A 30 -4.35 -31.95 -15.72
N ASN A 31 -4.99 -30.82 -15.40
CA ASN A 31 -6.44 -30.73 -15.38
C ASN A 31 -7.02 -30.48 -16.78
N GLU A 32 -7.86 -31.39 -17.29
CA GLU A 32 -8.44 -31.28 -18.64
C GLU A 32 -9.42 -30.10 -18.80
N ARG A 33 -10.14 -29.72 -17.74
CA ARG A 33 -11.23 -28.74 -17.82
C ARG A 33 -10.73 -27.31 -17.60
N ASN A 34 -9.98 -27.10 -16.52
CA ASN A 34 -9.50 -25.78 -16.11
C ASN A 34 -7.99 -25.61 -16.28
N GLY A 35 -7.29 -26.61 -16.85
CA GLY A 35 -5.85 -26.56 -17.13
C GLY A 35 -5.46 -25.40 -18.04
N SER A 36 -4.27 -24.87 -17.83
CA SER A 36 -3.80 -23.65 -18.49
C SER A 36 -2.29 -23.56 -18.48
N THR A 37 -1.66 -23.84 -19.63
CA THR A 37 -0.21 -23.73 -19.82
C THR A 37 0.31 -22.34 -19.45
N ALA A 38 -0.40 -21.27 -19.82
CA ALA A 38 0.00 -19.91 -19.46
C ALA A 38 0.04 -19.67 -17.93
N ILE A 39 -0.89 -20.28 -17.17
CA ILE A 39 -0.90 -20.14 -15.72
C ILE A 39 0.20 -21.01 -15.11
N ALA A 40 0.36 -22.25 -15.59
CA ALA A 40 1.44 -23.14 -15.15
C ALA A 40 2.81 -22.47 -15.34
N ASN A 41 3.12 -21.99 -16.55
CA ASN A 41 4.37 -21.29 -16.84
C ASN A 41 4.55 -20.03 -15.96
N SER A 42 3.46 -19.30 -15.66
CA SER A 42 3.53 -18.15 -14.76
C SER A 42 3.88 -18.57 -13.33
N PHE A 43 3.41 -19.72 -12.84
CA PHE A 43 3.80 -20.25 -11.52
C PHE A 43 5.22 -20.79 -11.50
N GLU A 44 5.70 -21.39 -12.59
CA GLU A 44 7.11 -21.78 -12.73
C GLU A 44 8.02 -20.56 -12.64
N GLN A 45 7.71 -19.49 -13.37
CA GLN A 45 8.45 -18.23 -13.28
C GLN A 45 8.40 -17.63 -11.87
N LEU A 46 7.26 -17.71 -11.18
CA LEU A 46 7.15 -17.20 -9.81
C LEU A 46 8.01 -18.04 -8.86
N PHE A 47 8.02 -19.36 -9.03
CA PHE A 47 8.88 -20.28 -8.28
C PHE A 47 10.36 -19.94 -8.43
N GLU A 48 10.82 -19.69 -9.66
CA GLU A 48 12.20 -19.27 -9.96
C GLU A 48 12.52 -17.92 -9.30
N ASN A 49 11.64 -16.93 -9.47
CA ASN A 49 11.81 -15.61 -8.87
C ASN A 49 11.93 -15.67 -7.32
N ILE A 50 11.17 -16.56 -6.66
CA ILE A 50 11.30 -16.78 -5.20
C ILE A 50 12.67 -17.39 -4.88
N GLY A 51 13.17 -18.31 -5.73
CA GLY A 51 14.51 -18.86 -5.64
C GLY A 51 15.61 -17.80 -5.70
N ASN A 52 15.43 -16.78 -6.54
CA ASN A 52 16.39 -15.68 -6.70
C ASN A 52 16.31 -14.66 -5.55
N ILE A 53 15.11 -14.31 -5.09
CA ILE A 53 14.94 -13.25 -4.09
C ILE A 53 15.23 -13.71 -2.64
N LYS A 54 14.96 -14.98 -2.31
CA LYS A 54 15.19 -15.53 -0.97
C LYS A 54 16.65 -15.36 -0.48
N PRO A 55 17.70 -15.73 -1.26
CA PRO A 55 19.08 -15.54 -0.83
C PRO A 55 19.45 -14.07 -0.66
N LEU A 56 19.00 -13.17 -1.55
CA LEU A 56 19.26 -11.73 -1.43
C LEU A 56 18.68 -11.15 -0.14
N VAL A 57 17.46 -11.55 0.22
CA VAL A 57 16.84 -11.14 1.48
C VAL A 57 17.62 -11.69 2.68
N PHE A 58 18.10 -12.92 2.61
CA PHE A 58 18.92 -13.52 3.66
C PHE A 58 20.26 -12.77 3.83
N GLU A 59 20.94 -12.42 2.74
CA GLU A 59 22.15 -11.59 2.77
C GLU A 59 21.89 -10.24 3.44
N LEU A 60 20.83 -9.52 3.01
CA LEU A 60 20.47 -8.24 3.61
C LEU A 60 20.14 -8.36 5.10
N ARG A 61 19.47 -9.45 5.51
CA ARG A 61 19.17 -9.72 6.93
C ARG A 61 20.40 -9.81 7.81
N ASN A 62 21.49 -10.33 7.26
CA ASN A 62 22.74 -10.48 8.00
C ASN A 62 23.50 -9.15 8.16
N VAL A 63 23.16 -8.10 7.40
CA VAL A 63 23.97 -6.87 7.37
C VAL A 63 23.19 -5.58 7.64
N TYR A 64 21.86 -5.54 7.44
CA TYR A 64 21.12 -4.28 7.52
C TYR A 64 21.20 -3.59 8.89
N HIS A 65 21.51 -4.33 9.96
CA HIS A 65 21.55 -3.79 11.32
C HIS A 65 22.78 -2.88 11.53
N LEU A 66 23.80 -3.04 10.70
CA LEU A 66 24.98 -2.17 10.68
C LEU A 66 24.67 -0.75 10.20
N TYR A 67 23.53 -0.56 9.54
CA TYR A 67 23.08 0.71 8.95
C TYR A 67 21.99 1.38 9.79
N ASP A 68 21.67 0.85 10.97
CA ASP A 68 20.77 1.51 11.90
C ASP A 68 21.46 2.72 12.53
N PHE A 69 20.79 3.88 12.49
CA PHE A 69 21.32 5.10 13.11
C PHE A 69 21.46 4.94 14.64
N ASP A 70 20.50 4.25 15.26
CA ASP A 70 20.48 3.97 16.69
C ASP A 70 20.11 2.48 16.90
N PRO A 71 20.95 1.67 17.57
CA PRO A 71 20.64 0.28 17.87
C PRO A 71 19.36 0.08 18.69
N SER A 72 18.95 1.08 19.47
CA SER A 72 17.71 1.06 20.26
C SER A 72 16.47 1.44 19.46
N ILE A 73 16.65 2.06 18.29
CA ILE A 73 15.58 2.49 17.37
C ILE A 73 15.94 2.01 15.95
N PRO A 74 15.86 0.69 15.69
CA PRO A 74 16.25 0.15 14.40
C PRO A 74 15.38 0.72 13.28
N GLY A 75 16.01 1.23 12.23
CA GLY A 75 15.33 1.96 11.18
C GLY A 75 16.29 2.40 10.08
N ASN A 76 16.20 1.75 8.92
CA ASN A 76 16.94 2.14 7.72
C ASN A 76 16.27 1.65 6.43
N GLY A 77 16.80 2.07 5.28
CA GLY A 77 16.28 1.72 3.96
C GLY A 77 16.33 0.22 3.67
N TYR A 78 17.41 -0.47 4.00
CA TYR A 78 17.55 -1.92 3.77
C TYR A 78 16.50 -2.74 4.53
N ARG A 79 16.23 -2.39 5.80
CA ARG A 79 15.13 -2.99 6.58
C ARG A 79 13.78 -2.78 5.90
N SER A 80 13.56 -1.59 5.35
CA SER A 80 12.32 -1.26 4.64
C SER A 80 12.16 -2.13 3.38
N TYR A 81 13.22 -2.32 2.59
CA TYR A 81 13.19 -3.21 1.42
C TYR A 81 12.92 -4.67 1.78
N VAL A 82 13.58 -5.21 2.81
CA VAL A 82 13.30 -6.57 3.30
C VAL A 82 11.84 -6.71 3.70
N THR A 83 11.30 -5.73 4.46
CA THR A 83 9.90 -5.71 4.88
C THR A 83 8.95 -5.66 3.69
N VAL A 84 9.25 -4.86 2.66
CA VAL A 84 8.44 -4.79 1.43
C VAL A 84 8.43 -6.15 0.72
N VAL A 85 9.55 -6.86 0.64
CA VAL A 85 9.57 -8.21 0.05
C VAL A 85 8.74 -9.19 0.88
N ASP A 86 8.87 -9.19 2.20
CA ASP A 86 8.07 -10.06 3.09
C ASP A 86 6.57 -9.83 2.92
N LEU A 87 6.15 -8.56 2.87
CA LEU A 87 4.77 -8.17 2.60
C LEU A 87 4.31 -8.62 1.21
N PHE A 88 5.20 -8.60 0.22
CA PHE A 88 4.90 -9.07 -1.12
C PHE A 88 4.76 -10.60 -1.20
N ILE A 89 5.60 -11.36 -0.48
CA ILE A 89 5.45 -12.81 -0.34
C ILE A 89 4.08 -13.13 0.27
N ALA A 90 3.69 -12.45 1.34
CA ALA A 90 2.36 -12.61 1.93
C ALA A 90 1.23 -12.27 0.94
N HIS A 91 1.40 -11.22 0.13
CA HIS A 91 0.46 -10.85 -0.93
C HIS A 91 0.31 -11.97 -1.97
N CYS A 92 1.42 -12.53 -2.46
CA CYS A 92 1.42 -13.66 -3.41
C CYS A 92 0.72 -14.89 -2.82
N ILE A 93 0.99 -15.23 -1.56
CA ILE A 93 0.33 -16.35 -0.85
C ILE A 93 -1.18 -16.12 -0.81
N LYS A 94 -1.62 -14.89 -0.50
CA LYS A 94 -3.05 -14.53 -0.49
C LYS A 94 -3.71 -14.76 -1.85
N ILE A 95 -3.07 -14.33 -2.94
CA ILE A 95 -3.57 -14.55 -4.31
C ILE A 95 -3.61 -16.05 -4.65
N CYS A 96 -2.57 -16.80 -4.31
CA CYS A 96 -2.51 -18.25 -4.53
C CYS A 96 -3.66 -18.96 -3.80
N ASN A 97 -3.87 -18.67 -2.52
CA ASN A 97 -4.96 -19.26 -1.74
C ASN A 97 -6.34 -18.93 -2.29
N GLN A 98 -6.55 -17.66 -2.71
CA GLN A 98 -7.79 -17.25 -3.36
C GLN A 98 -8.03 -18.00 -4.66
N MET A 99 -6.99 -18.23 -5.45
CA MET A 99 -7.11 -18.98 -6.69
C MET A 99 -7.37 -20.47 -6.42
N THR A 100 -6.63 -21.10 -5.50
CA THR A 100 -6.81 -22.49 -5.08
C THR A 100 -8.24 -22.74 -4.60
N ALA A 101 -8.84 -21.82 -3.84
CA ALA A 101 -10.22 -21.94 -3.38
C ALA A 101 -11.26 -21.88 -4.52
N ASN A 102 -10.91 -21.32 -5.68
CA ASN A 102 -11.85 -21.07 -6.78
C ASN A 102 -11.54 -21.87 -8.07
N ARG A 103 -10.38 -22.52 -8.17
CA ARG A 103 -9.88 -23.13 -9.42
C ARG A 103 -10.69 -24.29 -9.94
N ASP A 104 -11.46 -24.96 -9.08
CA ASP A 104 -12.38 -26.05 -9.46
C ASP A 104 -13.78 -25.55 -9.86
N SER A 105 -14.08 -24.27 -9.64
CA SER A 105 -15.39 -23.69 -9.97
C SER A 105 -15.63 -23.65 -11.48
N PHE A 106 -16.88 -23.84 -11.88
CA PHE A 106 -17.31 -23.66 -13.27
C PHE A 106 -17.10 -22.23 -13.77
N PHE A 107 -17.22 -21.24 -12.89
CA PHE A 107 -17.04 -19.83 -13.21
C PHE A 107 -15.60 -19.36 -12.94
N PHE A 108 -14.63 -20.27 -12.97
CA PHE A 108 -13.23 -19.92 -12.75
C PHE A 108 -12.76 -18.87 -13.78
N ARG A 109 -12.37 -17.70 -13.27
CA ARG A 109 -11.96 -16.56 -14.10
C ARG A 109 -10.51 -16.71 -14.54
N LYS A 110 -10.23 -17.67 -15.43
CA LYS A 110 -8.87 -17.99 -15.91
C LYS A 110 -8.08 -16.74 -16.30
N ALA A 111 -8.61 -15.92 -17.22
CA ALA A 111 -7.92 -14.73 -17.71
C ALA A 111 -7.64 -13.68 -16.62
N PHE A 112 -8.48 -13.61 -15.58
CA PHE A 112 -8.23 -12.75 -14.43
C PHE A 112 -7.02 -13.25 -13.64
N TYR A 113 -7.02 -14.52 -13.25
CA TYR A 113 -5.94 -15.10 -12.45
C TYR A 113 -4.61 -15.18 -13.22
N THR A 114 -4.63 -15.42 -14.54
CA THR A 114 -3.42 -15.29 -15.36
C THR A 114 -2.76 -13.93 -15.17
N LYS A 115 -3.53 -12.84 -15.29
CA LYS A 115 -2.98 -11.47 -15.12
C LYS A 115 -2.56 -11.16 -13.69
N GLU A 116 -3.24 -11.71 -12.69
CA GLU A 116 -2.83 -11.57 -11.28
C GLU A 116 -1.44 -12.19 -11.05
N ILE A 117 -1.20 -13.42 -11.53
CA ILE A 117 0.10 -14.10 -11.36
C ILE A 117 1.19 -13.47 -12.24
N GLU A 118 0.88 -13.08 -13.48
CA GLU A 118 1.80 -12.32 -14.33
C GLU A 118 2.23 -11.01 -13.66
N SER A 119 1.30 -10.29 -13.02
CA SER A 119 1.64 -9.08 -12.26
C SER A 119 2.48 -9.40 -11.03
N CYS A 120 2.22 -10.53 -10.35
CA CYS A 120 3.05 -10.99 -9.25
C CYS A 120 4.50 -11.23 -9.70
N ASN A 121 4.69 -11.88 -10.85
CA ASN A 121 6.01 -12.09 -11.45
C ASN A 121 6.71 -10.78 -11.75
N GLN A 122 6.02 -9.83 -12.39
CA GLN A 122 6.62 -8.55 -12.75
C GLN A 122 7.10 -7.76 -11.53
N VAL A 123 6.31 -7.72 -10.45
CA VAL A 123 6.72 -7.08 -9.20
C VAL A 123 7.86 -7.86 -8.53
N MET A 124 7.81 -9.20 -8.50
CA MET A 124 8.87 -10.01 -7.89
C MET A 124 10.21 -9.80 -8.62
N SER A 125 10.22 -9.83 -9.95
CA SER A 125 11.42 -9.56 -10.74
C SER A 125 11.93 -8.13 -10.56
N ALA A 126 11.04 -7.14 -10.40
CA ALA A 126 11.46 -5.77 -10.08
C ALA A 126 12.08 -5.67 -8.67
N LEU A 127 11.53 -6.40 -7.69
CA LEU A 127 12.09 -6.48 -6.34
C LEU A 127 13.45 -7.20 -6.33
N VAL A 128 13.61 -8.29 -7.08
CA VAL A 128 14.92 -8.95 -7.27
C VAL A 128 15.95 -7.94 -7.76
N LEU A 129 15.64 -7.20 -8.84
CA LEU A 129 16.53 -6.17 -9.37
C LEU A 129 16.85 -5.08 -8.33
N CYS A 130 15.87 -4.63 -7.55
CA CYS A 130 16.12 -3.68 -6.46
C CYS A 130 17.10 -4.25 -5.43
N LEU A 131 16.90 -5.50 -5.00
CA LEU A 131 17.74 -6.12 -3.97
C LEU A 131 19.16 -6.41 -4.47
N GLU A 132 19.31 -6.85 -5.72
CA GLU A 132 20.63 -7.01 -6.36
C GLU A 132 21.41 -5.68 -6.35
N ASN A 133 20.75 -4.58 -6.72
CA ASN A 133 21.36 -3.25 -6.69
C ASN A 133 21.71 -2.81 -5.27
N LEU A 134 20.88 -3.13 -4.27
CA LEU A 134 21.18 -2.84 -2.87
C LEU A 134 22.40 -3.63 -2.36
N CYS A 135 22.51 -4.91 -2.70
CA CYS A 135 23.69 -5.71 -2.38
C CYS A 135 24.96 -5.17 -3.05
N LEU A 136 24.87 -4.71 -4.31
CA LEU A 136 25.98 -4.04 -4.99
C LEU A 136 26.40 -2.74 -4.27
N LEU A 137 25.44 -1.90 -3.87
CA LEU A 137 25.71 -0.67 -3.13
C LEU A 137 26.37 -0.93 -1.78
N ILE A 138 25.95 -1.98 -1.07
CA ILE A 138 26.61 -2.42 0.17
C ILE A 138 28.07 -2.79 -0.10
N GLY A 139 28.34 -3.54 -1.18
CA GLY A 139 29.71 -3.92 -1.56
C GLY A 139 30.60 -2.73 -1.96
N TRP A 140 30.02 -1.60 -2.36
CA TRP A 140 30.76 -0.37 -2.70
C TRP A 140 30.90 0.60 -1.53
N SER A 141 30.25 0.32 -0.40
CA SER A 141 30.21 1.22 0.77
C SER A 141 31.07 0.67 1.90
N GLU A 142 31.64 1.55 2.71
CA GLU A 142 32.24 1.10 3.98
C GLU A 142 31.13 0.56 4.91
N PRO A 143 31.41 -0.45 5.75
CA PRO A 143 30.43 -0.98 6.69
C PRO A 143 29.81 0.11 7.56
N GLY A 144 28.48 0.20 7.54
CA GLY A 144 27.71 1.20 8.29
C GLY A 144 27.54 2.56 7.63
N MET A 145 28.16 2.80 6.46
CA MET A 145 27.94 4.01 5.68
C MET A 145 26.80 3.82 4.68
N LEU A 146 25.74 4.61 4.81
CA LEU A 146 24.56 4.51 3.92
C LEU A 146 24.85 4.97 2.48
N PHE A 147 25.81 5.88 2.31
CA PHE A 147 26.21 6.41 1.02
C PHE A 147 27.47 5.70 0.55
N ALA A 148 27.48 5.27 -0.71
CA ALA A 148 28.68 4.73 -1.32
C ALA A 148 29.73 5.84 -1.42
N GLY A 149 30.99 5.54 -1.11
CA GLY A 149 32.08 6.52 -1.23
C GLY A 149 32.29 7.02 -2.67
N ASN A 150 31.68 6.36 -3.66
CA ASN A 150 31.64 6.76 -5.07
C ASN A 150 30.20 7.11 -5.50
N ASP A 151 29.74 8.30 -5.10
CA ASP A 151 28.37 8.78 -5.35
C ASP A 151 27.99 8.78 -6.83
N THR A 152 28.93 8.99 -7.75
CA THR A 152 28.64 8.99 -9.20
C THR A 152 28.27 7.60 -9.70
N ALA A 153 28.96 6.55 -9.28
CA ALA A 153 28.64 5.17 -9.64
C ALA A 153 27.28 4.72 -9.05
N ALA A 154 26.98 5.15 -7.81
CA ALA A 154 25.67 4.90 -7.19
C ALA A 154 24.53 5.61 -7.94
N LEU A 155 24.75 6.87 -8.36
CA LEU A 155 23.79 7.61 -9.17
C LEU A 155 23.59 6.96 -10.54
N GLU A 156 24.66 6.54 -11.22
CA GLU A 156 24.56 5.82 -12.49
C GLU A 156 23.78 4.51 -12.36
N LEU A 157 23.97 3.78 -11.26
CA LEU A 157 23.21 2.57 -10.97
C LEU A 157 21.71 2.86 -10.82
N MET A 158 21.37 3.93 -10.08
CA MET A 158 19.97 4.36 -9.93
C MET A 158 19.37 4.83 -11.26
N MET A 159 20.14 5.53 -12.10
CA MET A 159 19.70 5.99 -13.42
C MET A 159 19.47 4.85 -14.42
N LYS A 160 20.08 3.68 -14.21
CA LYS A 160 19.88 2.48 -15.05
C LYS A 160 18.55 1.77 -14.77
N ILE A 161 17.84 2.11 -13.70
CA ILE A 161 16.52 1.53 -13.44
C ILE A 161 15.52 2.12 -14.44
N GLU A 162 15.17 1.31 -15.43
CA GLU A 162 14.21 1.74 -16.43
C GLU A 162 12.85 2.08 -15.80
N PRO A 163 12.21 3.20 -16.22
CA PRO A 163 10.80 3.49 -16.01
C PRO A 163 9.84 2.30 -16.04
N SER A 164 10.06 1.42 -17.02
CA SER A 164 9.25 0.22 -17.27
C SER A 164 9.16 -0.68 -16.04
N LYS A 165 10.21 -0.72 -15.21
CA LYS A 165 10.32 -1.53 -13.99
C LYS A 165 9.47 -1.00 -12.83
N LEU A 166 8.99 0.24 -12.90
CA LEU A 166 8.09 0.82 -11.90
C LEU A 166 6.62 0.48 -12.16
N CYS A 167 6.24 0.23 -13.43
CA CYS A 167 4.86 -0.06 -13.82
C CYS A 167 4.19 -1.16 -12.96
N PRO A 168 4.84 -2.29 -12.64
CA PRO A 168 4.20 -3.38 -11.90
C PRO A 168 3.64 -2.94 -10.53
N PHE A 169 4.30 -1.99 -9.87
CA PHE A 169 3.89 -1.45 -8.55
C PHE A 169 2.65 -0.54 -8.62
N TYR A 170 2.33 0.02 -9.78
CA TYR A 170 1.15 0.89 -9.96
C TYR A 170 -0.03 0.19 -10.65
N GLY A 171 0.15 -1.10 -10.98
CA GLY A 171 -0.84 -1.96 -11.63
C GLY A 171 -1.76 -2.66 -10.64
N ARG A 172 -1.91 -3.97 -10.78
CA ARG A 172 -2.78 -4.82 -9.94
C ARG A 172 -2.32 -4.87 -8.49
N CYS A 173 -1.00 -4.95 -8.29
CA CYS A 173 -0.37 -5.00 -6.99
C CYS A 173 -0.28 -3.63 -6.29
N LEU A 174 -0.94 -2.58 -6.81
CA LEU A 174 -0.89 -1.26 -6.21
C LEU A 174 -1.25 -1.30 -4.71
N ALA A 175 -0.38 -0.68 -3.91
CA ALA A 175 -0.48 -0.52 -2.47
C ALA A 175 -0.41 -1.83 -1.66
N PHE A 176 0.14 -2.91 -2.21
CA PHE A 176 0.26 -4.19 -1.49
C PHE A 176 1.00 -4.06 -0.16
N GLN A 177 1.95 -3.12 -0.05
CA GLN A 177 2.78 -2.89 1.13
C GLN A 177 2.04 -2.16 2.26
N PHE A 178 0.83 -1.66 2.00
CA PHE A 178 0.02 -0.96 2.99
C PHE A 178 -1.08 -1.87 3.55
N ASN A 179 -1.50 -1.55 4.78
CA ASN A 179 -2.66 -2.18 5.40
C ASN A 179 -3.89 -2.14 4.48
N GLU A 180 -4.67 -3.22 4.49
CA GLU A 180 -5.84 -3.38 3.62
C GLU A 180 -6.86 -2.24 3.73
N SER A 181 -6.94 -1.58 4.88
CA SER A 181 -7.81 -0.42 5.11
C SER A 181 -7.40 0.83 4.33
N LEU A 182 -6.12 0.98 3.99
CA LEU A 182 -5.60 2.13 3.24
C LEU A 182 -5.57 1.90 1.73
N GLN A 183 -5.51 0.63 1.30
CA GLN A 183 -5.41 0.28 -0.12
C GLN A 183 -6.52 0.90 -0.99
N PRO A 184 -7.81 0.90 -0.59
CA PRO A 184 -8.87 1.53 -1.38
C PRO A 184 -8.63 3.03 -1.60
N ALA A 185 -8.23 3.76 -0.56
CA ALA A 185 -7.96 5.19 -0.67
C ALA A 185 -6.77 5.46 -1.61
N LEU A 186 -5.67 4.72 -1.47
CA LEU A 186 -4.50 4.85 -2.33
C LEU A 186 -4.80 4.49 -3.79
N LYS A 187 -5.58 3.43 -4.02
CA LYS A 187 -6.04 3.04 -5.36
C LYS A 187 -6.90 4.13 -6.00
N THR A 188 -7.78 4.77 -5.23
CA THR A 188 -8.61 5.87 -5.74
C THR A 188 -7.78 7.10 -6.06
N ILE A 189 -6.81 7.47 -5.21
CA ILE A 189 -5.87 8.57 -5.49
C ILE A 189 -5.11 8.30 -6.80
N ALA A 190 -4.63 7.07 -7.00
CA ALA A 190 -3.95 6.67 -8.23
C ALA A 190 -4.86 6.77 -9.47
N ILE A 191 -6.12 6.32 -9.37
CA ILE A 191 -7.11 6.46 -10.46
C ILE A 191 -7.36 7.94 -10.78
N MET A 192 -7.56 8.78 -9.75
CA MET A 192 -7.79 10.21 -9.94
C MET A 192 -6.58 10.91 -10.55
N MET A 193 -5.36 10.55 -10.15
CA MET A 193 -4.14 11.10 -10.73
C MET A 193 -4.02 10.75 -12.21
N ALA A 194 -4.25 9.48 -12.57
CA ALA A 194 -4.24 9.05 -13.95
C ALA A 194 -5.30 9.79 -14.78
N ALA A 195 -6.54 9.87 -14.29
CA ALA A 195 -7.63 10.58 -14.96
C ALA A 195 -7.36 12.08 -15.10
N PHE A 196 -6.90 12.73 -14.03
CA PHE A 196 -6.58 14.15 -14.03
C PHE A 196 -5.44 14.48 -14.98
N SER A 197 -4.40 13.65 -15.04
CA SER A 197 -3.29 13.85 -15.96
C SER A 197 -3.72 13.82 -17.42
N GLU A 198 -4.73 13.03 -17.78
CA GLU A 198 -5.27 13.01 -19.15
C GLU A 198 -6.02 14.30 -19.47
N VAL A 199 -6.74 14.88 -18.51
CA VAL A 199 -7.45 16.16 -18.69
C VAL A 199 -6.47 17.33 -18.70
N TYR A 200 -5.46 17.32 -17.82
CA TYR A 200 -4.51 18.41 -17.66
C TYR A 200 -3.62 18.62 -18.88
N TYR A 201 -3.15 17.51 -19.48
CA TYR A 201 -2.23 17.55 -20.62
C TYR A 201 -2.93 17.51 -21.99
N ASN A 202 -4.26 17.34 -22.04
CA ASN A 202 -5.00 17.41 -23.29
C ASN A 202 -5.51 18.84 -23.55
N GLU A 203 -5.25 19.36 -24.75
CA GLU A 203 -5.51 20.76 -25.15
C GLU A 203 -7.00 21.14 -25.23
N ASN A 204 -7.92 20.17 -25.21
CA ASN A 204 -9.38 20.40 -25.31
C ASN A 204 -10.04 20.70 -23.95
N GLY A 205 -9.71 21.85 -23.37
CA GLY A 205 -10.00 22.24 -21.97
C GLY A 205 -11.46 22.30 -21.51
N MET A 206 -12.46 22.19 -22.40
CA MET A 206 -13.90 22.25 -22.04
C MET A 206 -14.64 20.91 -22.21
N LEU A 207 -14.35 20.15 -23.26
CA LEU A 207 -14.93 18.82 -23.50
C LEU A 207 -14.31 17.73 -22.60
N ALA A 208 -13.07 17.93 -22.14
CA ALA A 208 -12.36 17.00 -21.28
C ALA A 208 -12.92 16.92 -19.84
N ARG A 209 -13.61 17.96 -19.34
CA ARG A 209 -14.19 17.97 -17.98
C ARG A 209 -15.43 17.11 -17.85
N ALA A 210 -16.25 17.03 -18.91
CA ALA A 210 -17.42 16.15 -18.98
C ALA A 210 -17.05 14.65 -19.00
N ASN A 211 -15.82 14.33 -19.43
CA ASN A 211 -15.28 12.96 -19.50
C ASN A 211 -14.56 12.50 -18.21
N THR A 212 -14.56 13.28 -17.13
CA THR A 212 -13.85 12.92 -15.88
C THR A 212 -14.33 11.60 -15.28
N ALA A 213 -15.66 11.38 -15.22
CA ALA A 213 -16.23 10.12 -14.75
C ALA A 213 -15.84 8.92 -15.64
N TRP A 214 -15.82 9.15 -16.97
CA TRP A 214 -15.39 8.15 -17.96
C TRP A 214 -13.89 7.82 -17.85
N ASN A 215 -13.06 8.83 -17.64
CA ASN A 215 -11.62 8.63 -17.46
C ASN A 215 -11.33 7.86 -16.17
N CYS A 216 -12.02 8.16 -15.07
CA CYS A 216 -11.91 7.39 -13.84
C CYS A 216 -12.31 5.91 -14.03
N SER A 217 -13.41 5.63 -14.73
CA SER A 217 -13.85 4.24 -14.95
C SER A 217 -12.85 3.45 -15.81
N LYS A 218 -12.30 4.05 -16.86
CA LYS A 218 -11.23 3.48 -17.70
C LYS A 218 -10.02 3.03 -16.88
N TYR A 219 -9.52 3.88 -15.97
CA TYR A 219 -8.36 3.57 -15.12
C TYR A 219 -8.69 2.66 -13.92
N MET A 220 -9.96 2.57 -13.54
CA MET A 220 -10.44 1.58 -12.58
C MET A 220 -10.45 0.17 -13.19
N LEU A 221 -10.96 0.05 -14.42
CA LEU A 221 -11.15 -1.24 -15.12
C LEU A 221 -9.86 -1.79 -15.74
N ASN A 222 -8.89 -0.93 -16.06
CA ASN A 222 -7.61 -1.33 -16.66
C ASN A 222 -6.42 -0.90 -15.77
N PRO A 223 -6.03 -1.73 -14.79
CA PRO A 223 -4.89 -1.47 -13.91
C PRO A 223 -3.57 -1.25 -14.65
N GLU A 224 -3.34 -1.99 -15.74
CA GLU A 224 -2.09 -1.92 -16.51
C GLU A 224 -1.98 -0.58 -17.26
N LEU A 225 -3.08 -0.09 -17.82
CA LEU A 225 -3.13 1.23 -18.43
C LEU A 225 -2.93 2.33 -17.38
N ARG A 226 -3.56 2.19 -16.20
CA ARG A 226 -3.36 3.11 -15.08
C ARG A 226 -1.88 3.17 -14.67
N ALA A 227 -1.23 2.02 -14.54
CA ALA A 227 0.18 1.95 -14.18
C ALA A 227 1.07 2.73 -15.15
N ARG A 228 0.92 2.49 -16.45
CA ARG A 228 1.70 3.20 -17.49
C ARG A 228 1.47 4.70 -17.43
N ARG A 229 0.23 5.14 -17.23
CA ARG A 229 -0.09 6.57 -17.11
C ARG A 229 0.57 7.20 -15.88
N ILE A 230 0.49 6.54 -14.73
CA ILE A 230 1.11 7.02 -13.49
C ILE A 230 2.63 7.11 -13.63
N VAL A 231 3.28 6.09 -14.19
CA VAL A 231 4.74 6.11 -14.39
C VAL A 231 5.15 7.26 -15.32
N ASN A 232 4.43 7.47 -16.43
CA ASN A 232 4.67 8.62 -17.30
C ASN A 232 4.47 9.95 -16.55
N VAL A 233 3.45 10.04 -15.71
CA VAL A 233 3.20 11.24 -14.89
C VAL A 233 4.37 11.48 -13.94
N ILE A 234 4.82 10.45 -13.23
CA ILE A 234 5.94 10.54 -12.28
C ILE A 234 7.21 11.07 -12.95
N GLN A 235 7.47 10.66 -14.20
CA GLN A 235 8.71 11.00 -14.90
C GLN A 235 8.69 12.35 -15.59
N TYR A 236 7.56 12.72 -16.19
CA TYR A 236 7.51 13.83 -17.13
C TYR A 236 6.64 15.00 -16.65
N SER A 237 5.91 14.84 -15.55
CA SER A 237 5.02 15.91 -15.08
C SER A 237 5.77 17.01 -14.37
N SER A 238 5.30 18.24 -14.55
CA SER A 238 5.89 19.42 -13.93
C SER A 238 5.40 19.60 -12.49
N ILE A 239 6.08 20.46 -11.72
CA ILE A 239 5.67 20.78 -10.34
C ILE A 239 4.28 21.42 -10.31
N GLU A 240 3.93 22.19 -11.35
CA GLU A 240 2.63 22.83 -11.52
C GLU A 240 1.50 21.80 -11.63
N PHE A 241 1.74 20.68 -12.32
CA PHE A 241 0.79 19.58 -12.37
C PHE A 241 0.49 19.03 -10.97
N TYR A 242 1.52 18.75 -10.18
CA TYR A 242 1.33 18.21 -8.82
C TYR A 242 0.62 19.21 -7.90
N LYS A 243 0.95 20.50 -8.00
CA LYS A 243 0.23 21.56 -7.29
C LYS A 243 -1.25 21.54 -7.69
N ALA A 244 -1.55 21.57 -8.99
CA ALA A 244 -2.92 21.55 -9.50
C ALA A 244 -3.69 20.30 -9.06
N PHE A 245 -3.05 19.13 -9.09
CA PHE A 245 -3.65 17.88 -8.62
C PHE A 245 -3.96 17.91 -7.13
N LEU A 246 -3.03 18.39 -6.29
CA LEU A 246 -3.24 18.51 -4.84
C LEU A 246 -4.33 19.53 -4.50
N PHE A 247 -4.41 20.64 -5.25
CA PHE A 247 -5.49 21.62 -5.12
C PHE A 247 -6.88 21.07 -5.47
N LEU A 248 -6.99 20.00 -6.26
CA LEU A 248 -8.28 19.31 -6.39
C LEU A 248 -8.79 18.82 -5.03
N GLY A 249 -7.90 18.50 -4.07
CA GLY A 249 -8.26 18.13 -2.71
C GLY A 249 -9.11 19.16 -1.98
N GLU A 250 -9.00 20.43 -2.38
CA GLU A 250 -9.79 21.53 -1.83
C GLU A 250 -11.17 21.68 -2.50
N THR A 251 -11.38 20.99 -3.63
CA THR A 251 -12.66 20.99 -4.35
C THR A 251 -13.66 20.01 -3.71
N GLU A 252 -14.95 20.31 -3.84
CA GLU A 252 -16.05 19.50 -3.30
C GLU A 252 -16.02 18.03 -3.75
N LEU A 253 -15.41 17.73 -4.91
CA LEU A 253 -15.31 16.37 -5.44
C LEU A 253 -14.46 15.46 -4.53
N LEU A 254 -13.36 15.98 -3.99
CA LEU A 254 -12.47 15.24 -3.08
C LEU A 254 -12.90 15.30 -1.62
N LYS A 255 -13.71 16.29 -1.22
CA LYS A 255 -14.39 16.27 0.10
C LYS A 255 -15.37 15.10 0.23
N SER A 256 -15.87 14.57 -0.90
CA SER A 256 -16.68 13.35 -0.95
C SER A 256 -15.86 12.04 -0.94
N LEU A 257 -14.55 12.11 -1.18
CA LEU A 257 -13.67 10.93 -1.27
C LEU A 257 -13.72 10.03 -0.03
N PRO A 258 -13.70 10.55 1.22
CA PRO A 258 -13.82 9.71 2.40
C PRO A 258 -15.10 8.87 2.40
N ASN A 259 -16.21 9.38 1.86
CA ASN A 259 -17.47 8.65 1.76
C ASN A 259 -17.45 7.54 0.70
N LEU A 260 -16.57 7.66 -0.31
CA LEU A 260 -16.43 6.67 -1.38
C LEU A 260 -15.49 5.51 -0.99
N VAL A 261 -14.43 5.79 -0.23
CA VAL A 261 -13.35 4.82 0.01
C VAL A 261 -13.26 4.33 1.45
N SER A 262 -13.83 5.05 2.42
CA SER A 262 -13.77 4.67 3.83
C SER A 262 -14.98 3.81 4.21
N PRO A 263 -14.80 2.84 5.12
CA PRO A 263 -15.94 2.14 5.69
C PRO A 263 -16.90 3.14 6.33
N ALA A 264 -18.20 3.00 6.07
CA ALA A 264 -19.21 3.78 6.76
C ALA A 264 -19.09 3.55 8.28
N VAL A 265 -18.96 4.64 9.03
CA VAL A 265 -18.97 4.61 10.49
C VAL A 265 -20.41 4.73 10.98
N ALA A 266 -20.78 3.96 12.00
CA ALA A 266 -22.12 4.01 12.56
C ALA A 266 -22.44 5.38 13.19
N ILE A 267 -21.41 6.08 13.69
CA ILE A 267 -21.53 7.42 14.26
C ILE A 267 -20.43 8.31 13.67
N ASN A 268 -20.83 9.44 13.10
CA ASN A 268 -19.98 10.58 12.74
C ASN A 268 -20.77 11.85 13.03
N ARG A 269 -20.57 12.44 14.21
CA ARG A 269 -21.37 13.58 14.68
C ARG A 269 -20.49 14.63 15.32
N LEU A 270 -20.82 15.90 15.08
CA LEU A 270 -20.30 16.99 15.90
C LEU A 270 -21.06 17.00 17.23
N ILE A 271 -20.32 16.99 18.33
CA ILE A 271 -20.82 17.07 19.69
C ILE A 271 -20.15 18.26 20.37
N ALA A 272 -20.90 18.97 21.22
CA ALA A 272 -20.37 20.05 22.02
C ALA A 272 -20.13 19.52 23.43
N ILE A 273 -18.87 19.46 23.84
CA ILE A 273 -18.53 19.17 25.24
C ILE A 273 -18.71 20.47 26.03
N PRO A 274 -19.61 20.51 27.03
CA PRO A 274 -19.86 21.72 27.79
C PRO A 274 -18.63 22.09 28.63
N SER A 275 -18.37 23.39 28.77
CA SER A 275 -17.31 23.92 29.63
C SER A 275 -17.77 23.91 31.09
N LYS A 276 -17.77 22.74 31.73
CA LYS A 276 -18.15 22.54 33.13
C LYS A 276 -17.05 21.79 33.87
N SER A 277 -16.83 22.12 35.13
CA SER A 277 -15.95 21.33 35.98
C SER A 277 -16.56 19.95 36.21
N PHE A 278 -15.70 18.95 36.34
CA PHE A 278 -16.11 17.59 36.68
C PHE A 278 -15.12 16.94 37.64
N LEU A 279 -15.63 16.00 38.43
CA LEU A 279 -14.82 15.27 39.40
C LEU A 279 -14.22 14.02 38.75
N TYR A 280 -12.91 13.90 38.82
CA TYR A 280 -12.16 12.73 38.39
C TYR A 280 -11.72 11.93 39.62
N LEU A 281 -12.10 10.66 39.68
CA LEU A 281 -11.60 9.73 40.70
C LEU A 281 -10.25 9.18 40.25
N LYS A 282 -9.18 9.56 40.95
CA LYS A 282 -7.84 9.04 40.72
C LYS A 282 -7.76 7.55 41.12
N PRO A 283 -6.79 6.79 40.57
CA PRO A 283 -6.57 5.38 40.95
C PRO A 283 -6.28 5.16 42.45
N ASP A 284 -5.84 6.20 43.16
CA ASP A 284 -5.59 6.20 44.61
C ASP A 284 -6.85 6.45 45.46
N GLY A 285 -8.02 6.64 44.82
CA GLY A 285 -9.30 6.89 45.49
C GLY A 285 -9.58 8.36 45.82
N GLN A 286 -8.68 9.30 45.49
CA GLN A 286 -8.92 10.72 45.70
C GLN A 286 -9.77 11.33 44.58
N LEU A 287 -10.73 12.17 44.96
CA LEU A 287 -11.49 13.00 44.02
C LEU A 287 -10.71 14.26 43.68
N PHE A 288 -10.51 14.51 42.39
CA PHE A 288 -9.84 15.68 41.86
C PHE A 288 -10.77 16.44 40.92
N GLU A 289 -11.01 17.72 41.19
CA GLU A 289 -11.85 18.55 40.34
C GLU A 289 -11.06 19.08 39.14
N ILE A 290 -11.45 18.67 37.94
CA ILE A 290 -10.88 19.16 36.68
C ILE A 290 -11.69 20.38 36.26
N GLN A 291 -11.04 21.56 36.32
CA GLN A 291 -11.61 22.81 35.84
C GLN A 291 -11.47 22.91 34.32
N PRO A 292 -12.47 23.47 33.61
CA PRO A 292 -12.34 23.74 32.19
C PRO A 292 -11.23 24.77 31.93
N PRO A 293 -10.61 24.78 30.75
CA PRO A 293 -9.59 25.78 30.41
C PRO A 293 -10.23 27.18 30.41
N LEU A 294 -9.73 28.06 31.29
CA LEU A 294 -10.20 29.44 31.44
C LEU A 294 -9.34 30.46 30.70
N CYS A 295 -8.12 30.09 30.30
CA CYS A 295 -7.18 31.01 29.67
C CYS A 295 -7.52 31.26 28.19
N HIS A 296 -7.30 32.51 27.75
CA HIS A 296 -7.38 33.03 26.36
C HIS A 296 -8.76 33.07 25.68
N ILE A 297 -9.66 32.11 25.91
CA ILE A 297 -10.94 32.00 25.18
C ILE A 297 -12.16 32.11 26.13
N GLY A 298 -11.96 31.95 27.43
CA GLY A 298 -13.04 31.87 28.42
C GLY A 298 -13.80 30.53 28.36
N PRO A 299 -14.83 30.33 29.20
CA PRO A 299 -15.59 29.08 29.25
C PRO A 299 -16.45 28.93 27.98
N ALA A 300 -15.93 28.23 26.98
CA ALA A 300 -16.62 27.93 25.74
C ALA A 300 -16.77 26.41 25.54
N SER A 301 -17.88 25.99 24.92
CA SER A 301 -18.09 24.59 24.57
C SER A 301 -17.08 24.13 23.54
N LEU A 302 -16.45 22.98 23.75
CA LEU A 302 -15.52 22.40 22.79
C LEU A 302 -16.30 21.57 21.76
N ASN A 303 -16.30 22.02 20.51
CA ASN A 303 -16.83 21.23 19.40
C ASN A 303 -15.84 20.11 19.06
N VAL A 304 -16.24 18.87 19.31
CA VAL A 304 -15.47 17.69 18.92
C VAL A 304 -16.29 16.80 17.99
N ARG A 305 -15.63 15.98 17.19
CA ARG A 305 -16.29 15.04 16.28
C ARG A 305 -16.21 13.63 16.84
N LEU A 306 -17.36 13.08 17.23
CA LEU A 306 -17.49 11.70 17.66
C LEU A 306 -17.55 10.78 16.45
N ILE A 307 -16.55 9.90 16.32
CA ILE A 307 -16.45 8.90 15.25
C ILE A 307 -16.44 7.51 15.90
N ALA A 308 -17.38 6.64 15.57
CA ALA A 308 -17.42 5.28 16.08
C ALA A 308 -17.88 4.27 15.03
N LYS A 309 -17.17 3.13 14.95
CA LYS A 309 -17.51 2.00 14.06
C LYS A 309 -18.83 1.35 14.45
N THR A 310 -19.07 1.15 15.74
CA THR A 310 -20.31 0.54 16.26
C THR A 310 -21.06 1.52 17.16
N LYS A 311 -22.38 1.49 17.07
CA LYS A 311 -23.27 2.28 17.91
C LYS A 311 -23.30 1.66 19.31
N ARG A 312 -22.92 2.44 20.33
CA ARG A 312 -23.05 2.05 21.74
C ARG A 312 -24.09 2.94 22.43
N GLU A 313 -24.56 2.49 23.58
CA GLU A 313 -25.45 3.29 24.41
C GLU A 313 -24.76 4.62 24.78
N GLY A 314 -25.53 5.71 24.88
CA GLY A 314 -25.01 7.06 25.14
C GLY A 314 -24.50 7.82 23.91
N MET A 315 -24.15 7.14 22.80
CA MET A 315 -23.60 7.81 21.59
C MET A 315 -24.65 8.53 20.73
N VAL A 316 -25.94 8.40 21.06
CA VAL A 316 -27.08 8.87 20.25
C VAL A 316 -27.84 9.99 20.92
N LYS A 317 -27.77 10.06 22.26
CA LYS A 317 -28.41 11.10 23.05
C LYS A 317 -27.54 12.36 22.93
N ASN A 318 -28.16 13.54 22.87
CA ASN A 318 -27.45 14.84 22.90
C ASN A 318 -26.77 15.13 24.27
N ILE A 319 -26.64 14.10 25.11
CA ILE A 319 -26.07 14.15 26.45
C ILE A 319 -25.09 12.98 26.50
N LEU A 320 -23.81 13.30 26.36
CA LEU A 320 -22.76 12.40 26.81
C LEU A 320 -22.84 12.41 28.32
N ILE A 321 -23.20 11.27 28.89
CA ILE A 321 -23.04 11.04 30.32
C ILE A 321 -21.54 10.79 30.47
N PHE A 322 -20.82 11.82 30.91
CA PHE A 322 -19.49 11.68 31.48
C PHE A 322 -19.64 11.31 32.96
#